data_AF-A0A7C8Z069-F1
#
_entry.id   AF-A0A7C8Z069-F1
#
_cell.length_a   1.000
_cell.length_b   1.000
_cell.length_c   1.000
_cell.angle_alpha   90.00
_cell.angle_beta   90.00
_cell.angle_gamma   90.00
#
_symmetry.space_group_name_H-M   'P 1'
#
loop_
_entity.id
_entity.type
_entity.pdbx_description
1 polymer ?
#
loop_
_entity_poly.entity_id
_entity_poly.type
_entity_poly.pdbx_seq_one_letter_code
_entity_poly.pdbx_strand_id
1 'polypeptide(L)'
;LFRSGELMDMLSLVGIPEEDREKAGRMVKVALWCVQYLPKARPMMSSVVKMLEGGVDIDTPPNPFDHLDDNLPLGGGSKDSSSNQYSSSEQTQTNSFQPVQSNKLEIQIATI
;
A
#
# COMPACT_ATOMS: atom_id res chain seq x y z
N LEU A 1 -2.64 2.77 16.27
CA LEU A 1 -2.16 3.64 15.17
C LEU A 1 -0.67 3.89 15.37
N PHE A 2 0.13 3.90 14.31
CA PHE A 2 1.59 4.04 14.37
C PHE A 2 2.01 5.42 14.94
N ARG A 3 2.65 5.43 16.12
CA ARG A 3 3.27 6.63 16.70
C ARG A 3 4.78 6.47 16.69
N SER A 4 5.49 7.52 16.28
CA SER A 4 6.96 7.50 16.14
C SER A 4 7.68 7.11 17.44
N GLY A 5 7.20 7.59 18.59
CA GLY A 5 7.75 7.22 19.91
C GLY A 5 7.53 5.75 20.26
N GLU A 6 6.33 5.21 20.02
CA GLU A 6 5.98 3.82 20.32
C GLU A 6 6.71 2.83 19.41
N LEU A 7 7.05 3.23 18.17
CA LEU A 7 7.82 2.39 17.25
C LEU A 7 9.21 2.08 17.79
N MET A 8 9.90 3.10 18.32
CA MET A 8 11.26 2.95 18.79
C MET A 8 11.31 1.96 19.95
N ASP A 9 10.34 2.03 20.87
CA ASP A 9 10.18 1.08 21.98
C ASP A 9 9.87 -0.33 21.48
N MET A 10 8.97 -0.46 20.51
CA MET A 10 8.66 -1.74 19.83
C MET A 10 9.91 -2.40 19.24
N LEU A 11 10.77 -1.63 18.57
CA LEU A 11 12.03 -2.14 18.01
C LEU A 11 13.00 -2.60 19.11
N SER A 12 13.03 -1.89 20.25
CA SER A 12 13.83 -2.29 21.41
C SER A 12 13.32 -3.59 22.03
N LEU A 13 12.00 -3.76 22.14
CA LEU A 13 11.36 -4.97 22.66
C LEU A 13 11.64 -6.20 21.78
N VAL A 14 11.71 -6.01 20.46
CA VAL A 14 12.11 -7.04 19.49
C VAL A 14 13.60 -7.38 19.56
N GLY A 15 14.40 -6.59 20.28
CA GLY A 15 15.83 -6.80 20.42
C GLY A 15 16.64 -6.29 19.23
N ILE A 16 16.14 -5.31 18.48
CA ILE A 16 16.90 -4.63 17.43
C ILE A 16 17.96 -3.75 18.09
N PRO A 17 19.24 -3.90 17.74
CA PRO A 17 20.32 -3.14 18.35
C PRO A 17 20.24 -1.67 17.91
N GLU A 18 20.78 -0.77 18.72
CA GLU A 18 20.54 0.67 18.59
C GLU A 18 21.04 1.23 17.25
N GLU A 19 22.17 0.73 16.77
CA GLU A 19 22.76 1.05 15.47
C GLU A 19 21.88 0.71 14.26
N ASP A 20 20.94 -0.23 14.41
CA ASP A 20 20.03 -0.66 13.35
C ASP A 20 18.59 -0.15 13.54
N ARG A 21 18.27 0.47 14.68
CA ARG A 21 16.90 0.94 14.97
C ARG A 21 16.41 1.99 13.98
N GLU A 22 17.29 2.88 13.51
CA GLU A 22 16.92 3.87 12.51
C GLU A 22 16.50 3.19 11.19
N LYS A 23 17.32 2.24 10.71
CA LYS A 23 17.03 1.46 9.50
C LYS A 23 15.76 0.63 9.69
N ALA A 24 15.61 -0.06 10.81
CA ALA A 24 14.44 -0.85 11.11
C ALA A 24 13.17 0.01 11.17
N GLY A 25 13.22 1.19 11.80
CA GLY A 25 12.11 2.13 11.84
C GLY A 25 11.70 2.59 10.45
N ARG A 26 12.68 2.90 9.59
CA ARG A 26 12.46 3.22 8.18
C ARG A 26 11.81 2.05 7.42
N MET A 27 12.32 0.83 7.58
CA MET A 27 11.76 -0.37 6.96
C MET A 27 10.29 -0.56 7.34
N VAL A 28 9.95 -0.40 8.62
CA VAL A 28 8.57 -0.55 9.10
C VAL A 28 7.66 0.54 8.51
N LYS A 29 8.11 1.80 8.47
CA LYS A 29 7.34 2.89 7.83
C LYS A 29 7.06 2.57 6.35
N VAL A 30 8.06 2.13 5.60
CA VAL A 30 7.92 1.74 4.18
C VAL A 30 6.95 0.57 4.04
N ALA A 31 7.09 -0.46 4.87
CA ALA A 31 6.20 -1.62 4.85
C ALA A 31 4.73 -1.21 5.04
N LEU A 32 4.46 -0.32 6.00
CA LEU A 32 3.13 0.22 6.26
C LEU A 32 2.56 1.03 5.09
N TRP A 33 3.39 1.79 4.35
CA TRP A 33 2.97 2.44 3.10
C TRP A 33 2.64 1.44 1.98
N CYS A 34 3.34 0.30 1.93
CA CYS A 34 3.14 -0.71 0.88
C CYS A 34 1.89 -1.58 1.09
N VAL A 35 1.49 -1.82 2.34
CA VAL A 35 0.35 -2.71 2.67
C VAL A 35 -1.00 -1.98 2.72
N GLN A 36 -1.06 -0.72 2.28
CA GLN A 36 -2.30 0.06 2.24
C GLN A 36 -3.41 -0.68 1.48
N TYR A 37 -4.63 -0.62 2.02
CA TYR A 37 -5.80 -1.25 1.42
C TYR A 37 -6.07 -0.70 0.01
N LEU A 38 -6.06 0.63 -0.13
CA LEU A 38 -6.27 1.29 -1.42
C LEU A 38 -5.01 1.20 -2.29
N PRO A 39 -5.07 0.60 -3.50
CA PRO A 39 -3.91 0.47 -4.38
C PRO A 39 -3.29 1.83 -4.75
N LYS A 40 -4.12 2.86 -4.91
CA LYS A 40 -3.69 4.23 -5.23
C LYS A 40 -2.88 4.91 -4.12
N ALA A 41 -2.97 4.42 -2.88
CA ALA A 41 -2.22 4.95 -1.75
C ALA A 41 -0.83 4.30 -1.61
N ARG A 42 -0.57 3.21 -2.34
CA ARG A 42 0.72 2.53 -2.30
C ARG A 42 1.75 3.33 -3.11
N PRO A 43 2.96 3.53 -2.59
CA PRO A 43 4.02 4.22 -3.33
C PRO A 43 4.49 3.38 -4.52
N MET A 44 4.96 4.06 -5.57
CA MET A 44 5.66 3.40 -6.69
C MET A 44 6.98 2.77 -6.22
N MET A 45 7.43 1.71 -6.89
CA MET A 45 8.67 1.01 -6.50
C MET A 45 9.91 1.90 -6.51
N SER A 46 10.01 2.85 -7.45
CA SER A 46 11.11 3.83 -7.48
C SER A 46 11.11 4.75 -6.26
N SER A 47 9.94 5.10 -5.72
CA SER A 47 9.83 5.85 -4.47
C SER A 47 10.20 4.97 -3.27
N VAL A 48 9.74 3.71 -3.24
CA VAL A 48 10.10 2.75 -2.19
C VAL A 48 11.61 2.59 -2.08
N VAL A 49 12.32 2.42 -3.21
CA VAL A 49 13.78 2.30 -3.21
C VAL A 49 14.44 3.57 -2.65
N LYS A 50 14.04 4.76 -3.11
CA LYS A 50 14.56 6.03 -2.58
C LYS A 50 14.32 6.21 -1.08
N MET A 51 13.14 5.79 -0.61
CA MET A 51 12.77 5.81 0.81
C MET A 51 13.69 4.89 1.62
N LEU A 52 14.03 3.70 1.09
CA LEU A 52 14.91 2.73 1.74
C LEU A 52 16.37 3.18 1.74
N GLU A 53 16.85 3.75 0.64
CA GLU A 53 18.20 4.31 0.51
C GLU A 53 18.46 5.48 1.47
N GLY A 54 17.41 6.13 1.97
CA GLY A 54 17.51 7.21 2.95
C GLY A 54 17.73 8.59 2.38
N GLY A 55 17.54 8.76 1.07
CA GLY A 55 17.60 10.07 0.43
C GLY A 55 16.38 10.95 0.70
N VAL A 56 15.33 10.41 1.33
CA VAL A 56 14.09 11.11 1.66
C VAL A 56 13.60 10.68 3.04
N ASP A 57 13.08 11.63 3.81
CA ASP A 57 12.34 11.31 5.03
C ASP A 57 10.96 10.72 4.70
N ILE A 58 10.45 9.91 5.62
CA ILE A 58 9.20 9.16 5.43
C ILE A 58 8.18 9.61 6.46
N ASP A 59 7.12 10.22 5.93
CA ASP A 59 5.94 10.60 6.69
C ASP A 59 5.26 9.38 7.32
N THR A 60 4.50 9.64 8.38
CA THR A 60 3.70 8.61 9.06
C THR A 60 2.68 8.03 8.09
N PRO A 61 2.68 6.71 7.87
CA PRO A 61 1.72 6.07 6.98
C PRO A 61 0.30 6.14 7.56
N PRO A 62 -0.74 6.25 6.71
CA PRO A 62 -2.12 6.11 7.15
C PRO A 62 -2.37 4.69 7.69
N ASN A 63 -3.42 4.50 8.48
CA ASN A 63 -3.73 3.18 9.01
C ASN A 63 -4.29 2.28 7.88
N PRO A 64 -3.64 1.16 7.56
CA PRO A 64 -4.06 0.29 6.47
C PRO A 64 -5.48 -0.26 6.64
N PHE A 65 -5.98 -0.28 7.89
CA PHE A 65 -7.24 -0.89 8.30
C PHE A 65 -8.37 0.11 8.56
N ASP A 66 -8.21 1.39 8.22
CA ASP A 66 -9.26 2.41 8.43
C ASP A 66 -10.61 2.04 7.78
N HIS A 67 -10.58 1.23 6.70
CA HIS A 67 -11.78 0.71 6.03
C HIS A 67 -12.53 -0.38 6.81
N LEU A 68 -11.94 -0.93 7.88
CA LEU A 68 -12.57 -1.95 8.73
C LEU A 68 -13.42 -1.32 9.86
N ASP A 69 -13.25 -0.03 10.10
CA ASP A 69 -13.99 0.71 11.13
C ASP A 69 -15.42 1.11 10.66
N ASP A 70 -15.77 0.86 9.40
CA ASP A 70 -17.07 1.19 8.76
C ASP A 70 -18.23 0.24 9.14
N ASN A 71 -18.20 -0.42 10.30
CA ASN A 71 -19.29 -1.30 10.74
C ASN A 71 -19.93 -0.89 12.07
N LEU A 72 -20.56 0.31 12.09
CA LEU A 72 -21.79 0.65 12.82
C LEU A 72 -22.38 1.99 12.27
N PRO A 73 -23.71 2.21 12.27
CA PRO A 73 -24.60 2.12 11.12
C PRO A 73 -25.04 3.49 10.54
N LEU A 74 -25.62 3.41 9.31
CA LEU A 74 -26.66 4.31 8.75
C LEU A 74 -26.21 5.54 7.90
N GLY A 75 -26.34 5.40 6.57
CA GLY A 75 -27.01 6.43 5.76
C GLY A 75 -26.19 7.19 4.70
N GLY A 76 -26.40 6.82 3.42
CA GLY A 76 -26.33 7.70 2.23
C GLY A 76 -24.92 8.11 1.78
N GLY A 77 -24.48 7.93 0.54
CA GLY A 77 -25.17 7.85 -0.74
C GLY A 77 -24.49 8.82 -1.70
N SER A 78 -24.38 8.42 -2.98
CA SER A 78 -24.05 9.28 -4.14
C SER A 78 -22.58 9.74 -4.23
N LYS A 79 -21.88 9.78 -5.36
CA LYS A 79 -22.23 10.01 -6.78
C LYS A 79 -20.89 9.91 -7.57
N ASP A 80 -20.75 9.06 -8.59
CA ASP A 80 -20.73 9.40 -10.03
C ASP A 80 -19.57 10.37 -10.44
N SER A 81 -18.84 10.32 -11.55
CA SER A 81 -18.91 9.64 -12.85
C SER A 81 -17.53 9.72 -13.57
N SER A 82 -17.25 8.72 -14.44
CA SER A 82 -16.69 8.75 -15.82
C SER A 82 -15.57 9.76 -16.21
N SER A 83 -14.57 9.51 -17.07
CA SER A 83 -14.29 8.54 -18.14
C SER A 83 -12.84 8.77 -18.62
N ASN A 84 -12.22 7.81 -19.32
CA ASN A 84 -11.59 8.18 -20.60
C ASN A 84 -11.43 7.01 -21.57
N GLN A 85 -11.78 7.31 -22.81
CA GLN A 85 -11.70 6.49 -24.01
C GLN A 85 -10.23 6.24 -24.39
N TYR A 86 -9.88 5.00 -24.74
CA TYR A 86 -8.62 4.71 -25.43
C TYR A 86 -8.93 4.49 -26.91
N SER A 87 -8.34 5.32 -27.76
CA SER A 87 -8.33 5.12 -29.21
C SER A 87 -6.99 4.48 -29.59
N SER A 88 -7.04 3.32 -30.22
CA SER A 88 -5.85 2.58 -30.68
C SER A 88 -5.28 3.19 -31.96
N SER A 89 -3.98 3.49 -31.96
CA SER A 89 -3.13 3.41 -33.17
C SER A 89 -1.69 3.04 -32.78
N GLU A 90 -1.15 2.10 -33.56
CA GLU A 90 0.11 1.34 -33.52
C GLU A 90 1.36 2.23 -33.75
N GLN A 91 2.65 1.92 -33.48
CA GLN A 91 3.45 0.76 -33.05
C GLN A 91 4.91 1.28 -32.84
N THR A 92 5.66 0.86 -31.82
CA THR A 92 7.13 0.57 -31.91
C THR A 92 7.55 -0.33 -30.74
N GLN A 93 8.26 -1.43 -31.03
CA GLN A 93 8.58 -2.57 -30.17
C GLN A 93 9.75 -2.34 -29.20
N THR A 94 9.62 -2.77 -27.93
CA THR A 94 10.69 -3.45 -27.15
C THR A 94 10.08 -4.42 -26.11
N ASN A 95 10.74 -5.55 -25.90
CA ASN A 95 10.29 -6.73 -25.15
C ASN A 95 9.86 -6.53 -23.68
N SER A 96 8.87 -7.37 -23.30
CA SER A 96 8.69 -8.07 -22.01
C SER A 96 7.65 -7.54 -20.98
N PHE A 97 6.72 -8.45 -20.66
CA PHE A 97 5.72 -8.52 -19.57
C PHE A 97 4.54 -7.53 -19.57
N GLN A 98 3.37 -8.03 -19.97
CA GLN A 98 2.06 -7.42 -19.66
C GLN A 98 1.56 -7.99 -18.31
N PRO A 99 1.08 -7.16 -17.37
CA PRO A 99 0.49 -7.65 -16.13
C PRO A 99 -0.90 -8.25 -16.40
N VAL A 100 -1.10 -9.50 -15.98
CA VAL A 100 -2.42 -10.15 -15.92
C VAL A 100 -3.31 -9.36 -14.95
N GLN A 101 -4.48 -8.92 -15.42
CA GLN A 101 -5.53 -8.34 -14.57
C GLN A 101 -6.07 -9.42 -13.63
N SER A 102 -5.65 -9.38 -12.37
CA SER A 102 -6.29 -10.15 -11.29
C SER A 102 -7.55 -9.44 -10.83
N ASN A 103 -8.70 -9.81 -11.40
CA ASN A 103 -10.02 -9.48 -10.84
C ASN A 103 -10.98 -10.66 -11.03
N LYS A 104 -11.01 -11.62 -10.08
CA LYS A 104 -12.22 -12.34 -9.64
C LYS A 104 -11.86 -13.32 -8.51
N LEU A 105 -12.26 -13.01 -7.28
CA LEU A 105 -12.47 -14.02 -6.25
C LEU A 105 -13.98 -14.31 -6.23
N GLU A 106 -14.41 -15.38 -6.91
CA GLU A 106 -15.72 -15.98 -6.70
C GLU A 106 -15.51 -17.46 -6.39
N ILE A 107 -15.71 -17.84 -5.13
CA ILE A 107 -15.85 -19.25 -4.75
C ILE A 107 -17.30 -19.61 -5.06
N GLN A 108 -17.54 -20.30 -6.18
CA GLN A 108 -18.83 -20.96 -6.41
C GLN A 108 -18.78 -22.36 -5.81
N ILE A 109 -19.58 -22.58 -4.76
CA ILE A 109 -19.90 -23.92 -4.24
C ILE A 109 -20.86 -24.60 -5.21
N ALA A 110 -20.42 -25.69 -5.83
CA ALA A 110 -21.28 -26.54 -6.65
C ALA A 110 -21.93 -27.61 -5.77
N THR A 111 -23.26 -27.59 -5.73
CA THR A 111 -24.15 -28.66 -5.26
C THR A 111 -23.93 -29.94 -6.09
N ILE A 112 -23.87 -31.08 -5.42
CA ILE A 112 -24.22 -32.40 -5.97
C ILE A 112 -25.42 -32.90 -5.20
#